data_AF-A0A942FRC8-F1
#
_entry.id   AF-A0A942FRC8-F1
#
_cell.length_a   1.000
_cell.length_b   1.000
_cell.length_c   1.000
_cell.angle_alpha   90.00
_cell.angle_beta   90.00
_cell.angle_gamma   90.00
#
_symmetry.space_group_name_H-M   'P 1'
#
loop_
_entity.id
_entity.type
_entity.pdbx_description
1 polymer ?
#
loop_
_entity_poly.entity_id
_entity_poly.type
_entity_poly.pdbx_seq_one_letter_code
_entity_poly.pdbx_strand_id
1 'polypeptide(L)'
;MLLLFCLLTGAALAVSLPVGSELIITDSRGEVVLGYGRVVESRLELMLSERAQDFVMLILAPMGTVEVRQGRVGADGMPLLLDDAGVWQPLAALVSAAELRLLLRRVPEGTFSGRLDFDDEFLDDDEGRGRDDDDSDDDRPGGGDDDDGGDDDDGDDGNDDDDDDDDGDDGDNDDDND
;
A
#
# COMPACT_ATOMS: atom_id res chain seq x y z
N MET A 1 13.30 32.06 -48.62
CA MET A 1 12.59 30.80 -48.36
C MET A 1 13.00 30.36 -46.96
N LEU A 2 12.21 30.72 -45.93
CA LEU A 2 12.58 30.51 -44.53
C LEU A 2 12.18 29.07 -44.14
N LEU A 3 13.16 28.25 -43.77
CA LEU A 3 12.98 26.92 -43.22
C LEU A 3 12.39 27.04 -41.81
N LEU A 4 11.08 26.87 -41.70
CA LEU A 4 10.41 26.63 -40.43
C LEU A 4 10.66 25.17 -40.03
N PHE A 5 11.78 24.94 -39.33
CA PHE A 5 12.00 23.68 -38.62
C PHE A 5 11.05 23.66 -37.41
N CYS A 6 9.85 23.11 -37.59
CA CYS A 6 9.04 22.64 -36.48
C CYS A 6 9.78 21.48 -35.83
N LEU A 7 10.62 21.78 -34.84
CA LEU A 7 10.99 20.83 -33.80
C LEU A 7 9.69 20.43 -33.09
N LEU A 8 9.06 19.38 -33.61
CA LEU A 8 8.13 18.55 -32.85
C LEU A 8 8.98 17.87 -31.79
N THR A 9 9.29 18.60 -30.72
CA THR A 9 9.72 18.02 -29.45
C THR A 9 8.62 17.04 -29.08
N GLY A 10 8.93 15.74 -29.19
CA GLY A 10 8.04 14.71 -28.69
C GLY A 10 7.67 15.07 -27.28
N ALA A 11 6.39 15.34 -27.05
CA ALA A 11 5.87 15.53 -25.71
C ALA A 11 6.06 14.18 -25.01
N ALA A 12 7.20 14.01 -24.34
CA ALA A 12 7.29 13.06 -23.25
C ALA A 12 6.18 13.50 -22.30
N LEU A 13 5.11 12.70 -22.24
CA LEU A 13 4.07 12.87 -21.24
C LEU A 13 4.79 12.76 -19.90
N ALA A 14 5.07 13.92 -19.31
CA ALA A 14 5.80 14.01 -18.07
C ALA A 14 4.89 13.40 -17.00
N VAL A 15 5.34 12.29 -16.41
CA VAL A 15 4.71 11.74 -15.21
C VAL A 15 4.72 12.85 -14.17
N SER A 16 3.51 13.30 -13.79
CA SER A 16 3.35 14.33 -12.78
C SER A 16 3.46 13.68 -11.41
N LEU A 17 4.46 14.11 -10.63
CA LEU A 17 4.68 13.67 -9.26
C LEU A 17 4.41 14.85 -8.31
N PRO A 18 3.14 15.25 -8.11
CA PRO A 18 2.81 16.34 -7.21
C PRO A 18 3.21 16.02 -5.77
N VAL A 19 3.45 17.07 -4.97
CA VAL A 19 3.73 16.93 -3.54
C VAL A 19 2.59 16.19 -2.86
N GLY A 20 2.93 15.21 -2.02
CA GLY A 20 1.97 14.33 -1.36
C GLY A 20 1.68 13.05 -2.13
N SER A 21 2.20 12.88 -3.35
CA SER A 21 2.06 11.59 -4.05
C SER A 21 2.74 10.47 -3.28
N GLU A 22 2.12 9.30 -3.29
CA GLU A 22 2.62 8.09 -2.67
C GLU A 22 2.96 7.05 -3.75
N LEU A 23 4.01 6.29 -3.50
CA LEU A 23 4.47 5.24 -4.39
C LEU A 23 4.44 3.93 -3.61
N ILE A 24 3.77 2.93 -4.16
CA ILE A 24 3.78 1.56 -3.65
C ILE A 24 4.50 0.72 -4.69
N ILE A 25 5.52 -0.01 -4.27
CA ILE A 25 6.26 -0.92 -5.15
C ILE A 25 5.95 -2.34 -4.72
N THR A 26 5.44 -3.14 -5.64
CA THR A 26 5.18 -4.56 -5.45
C THR A 26 6.09 -5.38 -6.34
N ASP A 27 6.16 -6.68 -6.10
CA ASP A 27 6.70 -7.61 -7.10
C ASP A 27 5.88 -7.57 -8.39
N SER A 28 6.37 -8.27 -9.42
CA SER A 28 5.72 -8.31 -10.74
C SER A 28 4.33 -8.95 -10.72
N ARG A 29 4.00 -9.69 -9.66
CA ARG A 29 2.70 -10.35 -9.46
C ARG A 29 1.72 -9.51 -8.64
N GLY A 30 2.20 -8.47 -7.95
CA GLY A 30 1.40 -7.65 -7.05
C GLY A 30 1.12 -8.31 -5.70
N GLU A 31 1.83 -9.39 -5.36
CA GLU A 31 1.57 -10.21 -4.18
C GLU A 31 2.33 -9.70 -2.95
N VAL A 32 3.49 -9.06 -3.17
CA VAL A 32 4.40 -8.68 -2.10
C VAL A 32 4.85 -7.24 -2.25
N VAL A 33 4.74 -6.44 -1.18
CA VAL A 33 5.30 -5.08 -1.14
C VAL A 33 6.82 -5.16 -1.03
N LEU A 34 7.49 -4.53 -1.98
CA LEU A 34 8.94 -4.42 -2.09
C LEU A 34 9.45 -3.02 -1.77
N GLY A 35 8.58 -2.02 -1.70
CA GLY A 35 8.99 -0.66 -1.43
C GLY A 35 7.83 0.29 -1.22
N TYR A 36 8.14 1.41 -0.59
CA TYR A 36 7.24 2.54 -0.43
C TYR A 36 8.01 3.83 -0.64
N GLY A 37 7.38 4.80 -1.27
CA GLY A 37 7.93 6.14 -1.41
C GLY A 37 6.89 7.22 -1.29
N ARG A 38 7.36 8.44 -1.04
CA ARG A 38 6.50 9.62 -0.94
C ARG A 38 7.21 10.85 -1.48
N VAL A 39 6.44 11.69 -2.17
CA VAL A 39 6.91 13.02 -2.57
C VAL A 39 6.66 13.99 -1.42
N VAL A 40 7.75 14.48 -0.83
CA VAL A 40 7.75 15.47 0.25
C VAL A 40 8.50 16.68 -0.23
N GLU A 41 7.83 17.84 -0.28
CA GLU A 41 8.41 19.09 -0.80
C GLU A 41 9.02 18.91 -2.21
N SER A 42 10.34 18.99 -2.34
CA SER A 42 11.08 18.90 -3.62
C SER A 42 11.83 17.59 -3.79
N ARG A 43 11.44 16.54 -3.06
CA ARG A 43 12.12 15.24 -3.10
C ARG A 43 11.15 14.07 -3.10
N LEU A 44 11.54 13.02 -3.81
CA LEU A 44 10.98 11.69 -3.70
C LEU A 44 11.84 10.89 -2.73
N GLU A 45 11.30 10.59 -1.56
CA GLU A 45 11.89 9.65 -0.62
C GLU A 45 11.40 8.25 -0.98
N LEU A 46 12.30 7.35 -1.37
CA LEU A 46 11.96 6.01 -1.80
C LEU A 46 12.74 4.98 -0.99
N MET A 47 12.02 4.08 -0.32
CA MET A 47 12.59 2.88 0.27
C MET A 47 12.31 1.70 -0.66
N LEU A 48 13.34 0.95 -1.01
CA LEU A 48 13.24 -0.19 -1.90
C LEU A 48 14.01 -1.37 -1.33
N SER A 49 13.35 -2.52 -1.23
CA SER A 49 13.96 -3.74 -0.73
C SER A 49 15.14 -4.17 -1.60
N GLU A 50 16.16 -4.78 -0.98
CA GLU A 50 17.32 -5.32 -1.67
C GLU A 50 16.97 -6.48 -2.63
N ARG A 51 15.89 -7.21 -2.35
CA ARG A 51 15.40 -8.30 -3.23
C ARG A 51 14.66 -7.83 -4.48
N ALA A 52 14.39 -6.52 -4.60
CA ALA A 52 13.65 -6.01 -5.75
C ALA A 52 14.46 -6.21 -7.04
N GLN A 53 13.89 -6.93 -7.99
CA GLN A 53 14.46 -7.16 -9.33
C GLN A 53 13.53 -6.58 -10.37
N ASP A 54 12.44 -7.28 -10.70
CA ASP A 54 11.32 -6.77 -11.48
C ASP A 54 10.17 -6.41 -10.54
N PHE A 55 9.50 -5.29 -10.80
CA PHE A 55 8.49 -4.75 -9.92
C PHE A 55 7.40 -4.00 -10.66
N VAL A 56 6.27 -3.81 -9.99
CA VAL A 56 5.23 -2.86 -10.40
C VAL A 56 5.25 -1.69 -9.43
N MET A 57 5.22 -0.48 -9.98
CA MET A 57 5.13 0.76 -9.21
C MET A 57 3.74 1.35 -9.42
N LEU A 58 3.00 1.50 -8.32
CA LEU A 58 1.75 2.24 -8.26
C LEU A 58 2.07 3.64 -7.75
N ILE A 59 1.66 4.66 -8.49
CA ILE A 59 1.82 6.07 -8.15
C ILE A 59 0.43 6.62 -7.85
N LEU A 60 0.19 6.96 -6.59
CA LEU A 60 -1.07 7.51 -6.11
C LEU A 60 -0.89 9.01 -5.96
N ALA A 61 -1.52 9.78 -6.84
CA ALA A 61 -1.51 11.23 -6.71
C ALA A 61 -2.49 11.68 -5.60
N PRO A 62 -2.26 12.84 -4.95
CA PRO A 62 -3.15 13.36 -3.91
C PRO A 62 -4.60 13.59 -4.36
N MET A 63 -4.81 13.72 -5.67
CA MET A 63 -6.13 13.93 -6.27
C MET A 63 -6.87 12.60 -6.53
N GLY A 64 -6.34 11.47 -6.06
CA GLY A 64 -6.95 10.15 -6.20
C GLY A 64 -6.69 9.45 -7.54
N THR A 65 -5.84 10.02 -8.41
CA THR A 65 -5.46 9.33 -9.65
C THR A 65 -4.37 8.29 -9.36
N VAL A 66 -4.53 7.09 -9.92
CA VAL A 66 -3.56 6.02 -9.82
C VAL A 66 -2.91 5.78 -11.18
N GLU A 67 -1.59 5.79 -11.23
CA GLU A 67 -0.79 5.44 -12.39
C GLU A 67 0.03 4.19 -12.09
N VAL A 68 0.11 3.27 -13.03
CA VAL A 68 0.84 2.00 -12.87
C VAL A 68 1.98 1.94 -13.87
N ARG A 69 3.18 1.68 -13.38
CA ARG A 69 4.40 1.56 -14.20
C ARG A 69 5.09 0.24 -13.91
N GLN A 70 5.54 -0.42 -14.99
CA GLN A 70 6.46 -1.53 -14.86
C GLN A 70 7.85 -0.99 -14.54
N GLY A 71 8.53 -1.65 -13.63
CA GLY A 71 9.86 -1.26 -13.21
C GLY A 71 10.78 -2.46 -13.06
N ARG A 72 12.08 -2.18 -13.08
CA ARG A 72 13.10 -3.15 -12.74
C ARG A 72 14.32 -2.47 -12.15
N VAL A 73 15.15 -3.20 -11.44
CA VAL A 73 16.43 -2.74 -10.94
C VAL A 73 17.51 -2.98 -12.01
N GLY A 74 18.19 -1.91 -12.40
CA GLY A 74 19.33 -1.97 -13.32
C GLY A 74 20.55 -2.63 -12.69
N ALA A 75 21.55 -2.94 -13.51
CA ALA A 75 22.80 -3.55 -13.05
C ALA A 75 23.61 -2.65 -12.07
N ASP A 76 23.34 -1.35 -12.09
CA ASP A 76 23.89 -0.35 -11.17
C ASP A 76 23.09 -0.25 -9.85
N GLY A 77 22.08 -1.09 -9.68
CA GLY A 77 21.19 -1.07 -8.52
C GLY A 77 20.16 0.07 -8.56
N MET A 78 20.06 0.82 -9.66
CA MET A 78 19.10 1.93 -9.77
C MET A 78 17.77 1.46 -10.36
N PRO A 79 16.63 1.95 -9.85
CA PRO A 79 15.33 1.64 -10.43
C PRO A 79 15.18 2.26 -11.82
N LEU A 80 14.74 1.44 -12.76
CA LEU A 80 14.33 1.79 -14.12
C LEU A 80 12.81 1.60 -14.23
N LEU A 81 12.13 2.47 -14.96
CA LEU A 81 10.72 2.35 -15.31
C LEU A 81 10.56 2.21 -16.82
N LEU A 82 9.57 1.43 -17.24
CA LEU A 82 9.17 1.32 -18.62
C LEU A 82 8.29 2.53 -18.98
N ASP A 83 8.72 3.32 -19.96
CA ASP A 83 7.94 4.43 -20.48
C ASP A 83 6.84 3.97 -21.47
N ASP A 84 6.02 4.90 -21.94
CA ASP A 84 4.93 4.63 -22.89
C ASP A 84 5.44 4.16 -24.27
N ALA A 85 6.71 4.40 -24.59
CA ALA A 85 7.35 3.93 -25.81
C ALA A 85 7.95 2.52 -25.65
N GLY A 86 7.83 1.89 -24.48
CA GLY A 86 8.42 0.59 -24.18
C GLY A 86 9.93 0.65 -23.96
N VAL A 87 10.47 1.82 -23.61
CA VAL A 87 11.88 2.03 -23.33
C VAL A 87 12.11 2.12 -21.83
N TRP A 88 13.12 1.41 -21.34
CA TRP A 88 13.53 1.49 -19.95
C TRP A 88 14.27 2.79 -19.68
N GLN A 89 13.74 3.61 -18.77
CA GLN A 89 14.33 4.87 -18.35
C GLN A 89 14.68 4.85 -16.85
N PRO A 90 15.79 5.49 -16.43
CA PRO A 90 16.08 5.63 -15.01
C PRO A 90 15.00 6.43 -14.29
N LEU A 91 14.53 5.94 -13.15
CA LEU A 91 13.59 6.67 -12.28
C LEU A 91 14.14 8.06 -11.93
N ALA A 92 15.45 8.16 -11.71
CA ALA A 92 16.10 9.44 -11.44
C ALA A 92 15.91 10.48 -12.56
N ALA A 93 15.82 10.05 -13.83
CA ALA A 93 15.57 10.95 -14.95
C ALA A 93 14.14 11.49 -14.92
N LEU A 94 13.16 10.63 -14.63
CA LEU A 94 11.76 11.01 -14.48
C LEU A 94 11.55 11.95 -13.28
N VAL A 95 12.13 11.61 -12.13
CA VAL A 95 12.09 12.45 -10.92
C VAL A 95 12.75 13.80 -11.18
N SER A 96 13.89 13.82 -11.88
CA SER A 96 14.55 15.08 -12.26
C SER A 96 13.74 15.91 -13.26
N ALA A 97 13.01 15.28 -14.19
CA ALA A 97 12.13 15.99 -15.12
C ALA A 97 10.94 16.63 -14.40
N ALA A 98 10.51 16.05 -13.27
CA ALA A 98 9.55 16.65 -12.35
C ALA A 98 10.17 17.68 -11.38
N GLU A 99 11.43 18.09 -11.60
CA GLU A 99 12.17 19.02 -10.74
C GLU A 99 12.35 18.54 -9.28
N LEU A 100 12.32 17.22 -9.07
CA LEU A 100 12.49 16.59 -7.76
C LEU A 100 13.90 15.99 -7.62
N ARG A 101 14.36 15.84 -6.37
CA ARG A 101 15.52 15.02 -6.01
C ARG A 101 15.07 13.62 -5.58
N LEU A 102 15.71 12.58 -6.10
CA LEU A 102 15.53 11.21 -5.62
C LEU A 102 16.41 10.94 -4.39
N LEU A 103 15.80 10.47 -3.30
CA LEU A 103 16.46 9.88 -2.14
C LEU A 103 16.10 8.40 -2.06
N LEU A 104 16.96 7.55 -2.61
CA LEU A 104 16.78 6.10 -2.59
C LEU A 104 17.49 5.49 -1.37
N ARG A 105 16.73 4.76 -0.55
CA ARG A 105 17.25 3.93 0.54
C ARG A 105 16.98 2.46 0.24
N ARG A 106 18.04 1.66 0.19
CA ARG A 106 17.91 0.20 0.17
C ARG A 106 17.64 -0.30 1.58
N VAL A 107 16.72 -1.25 1.70
CA VAL A 107 16.36 -1.86 2.99
C VAL A 107 16.39 -3.38 2.89
N PRO A 108 16.73 -4.09 3.98
CA PRO A 108 16.73 -5.55 4.00
C PRO A 108 15.38 -6.15 3.64
N GLU A 109 15.39 -7.42 3.28
CA GLU A 109 14.17 -8.22 3.15
C GLU A 109 13.38 -8.26 4.48
N GLY A 110 12.06 -8.41 4.40
CA GLY A 110 11.17 -8.40 5.56
C GLY A 110 10.84 -7.00 6.12
N THR A 111 11.46 -5.93 5.63
CA THR A 111 11.13 -4.56 6.10
C THR A 111 9.67 -4.18 5.85
N PHE A 112 9.06 -4.71 4.78
CA PHE A 112 7.69 -4.41 4.38
C PHE A 112 6.73 -5.58 4.59
N SER A 113 7.12 -6.61 5.36
CA SER A 113 6.23 -7.72 5.70
C SER A 113 5.24 -7.27 6.78
N GLY A 114 4.38 -6.32 6.42
CA GLY A 114 3.00 -6.32 6.90
C GLY A 114 2.22 -6.99 5.78
N ARG A 115 1.63 -8.14 6.09
CA ARG A 115 0.50 -8.61 5.31
C ARG A 115 -0.46 -7.40 5.28
N LEU A 116 -0.89 -6.97 4.10
CA LEU A 116 -1.98 -5.99 4.02
C LEU A 116 -3.21 -6.75 4.50
N ASP A 117 -3.27 -6.98 5.80
CA ASP A 117 -4.48 -7.29 6.51
C ASP A 117 -5.27 -6.00 6.36
N PHE A 118 -5.98 -5.89 5.23
CA PHE A 118 -7.16 -5.09 5.12
C PHE A 118 -8.16 -5.74 6.07
N ASP A 119 -7.87 -5.69 7.36
CA ASP A 119 -8.85 -5.95 8.39
C ASP A 119 -9.90 -4.88 8.15
N ASP A 120 -11.11 -5.35 7.91
CA ASP A 120 -12.31 -4.62 7.51
C ASP A 120 -12.77 -3.55 8.55
N GLU A 121 -11.87 -2.99 9.37
CA GLU A 121 -12.18 -2.03 10.43
C GLU A 121 -12.21 -0.55 9.96
N PHE A 122 -11.92 -0.26 8.68
CA PHE A 122 -11.89 1.12 8.16
C PHE A 122 -13.22 1.62 7.56
N LEU A 123 -14.37 1.05 7.97
CA LEU A 123 -15.70 1.48 7.54
C LEU A 123 -16.66 1.94 8.65
N ASP A 124 -16.18 2.16 9.89
CA ASP A 124 -17.04 2.58 11.00
C ASP A 124 -16.84 4.03 11.47
N ASP A 125 -16.52 4.97 10.58
CA ASP A 125 -16.51 6.38 10.94
C ASP A 125 -17.04 7.28 9.80
N ASP A 126 -18.37 7.26 9.60
CA ASP A 126 -19.08 8.48 9.21
C ASP A 126 -20.55 8.56 9.67
N GLU A 127 -20.76 9.50 10.60
CA GLU A 127 -21.86 10.46 10.69
C GLU A 127 -23.31 10.02 10.94
N GLY A 128 -23.68 10.15 12.22
CA GLY A 128 -25.06 10.36 12.67
C GLY A 128 -25.17 11.34 13.85
N ARG A 129 -24.53 12.51 13.77
CA ARG A 129 -24.75 13.62 14.71
C ARG A 129 -26.18 14.18 14.57
N GLY A 130 -27.12 13.74 15.41
CA GLY A 130 -28.29 14.54 15.82
C GLY A 130 -28.09 14.92 17.29
N ARG A 131 -27.57 16.10 17.63
CA ARG A 131 -28.30 17.36 17.82
C ARG A 131 -29.59 17.17 18.63
N ASP A 132 -29.43 17.34 19.93
CA ASP A 132 -30.23 18.17 20.83
C ASP A 132 -31.63 18.61 20.33
N ASP A 133 -32.67 18.04 20.94
CA ASP A 133 -33.99 18.65 21.24
C ASP A 133 -34.46 17.91 22.51
N ASP A 134 -34.11 18.36 23.72
CA ASP A 134 -34.96 19.19 24.59
C ASP A 134 -36.46 19.08 24.27
N ASP A 135 -37.21 18.28 25.04
CA ASP A 135 -38.52 18.68 25.53
C ASP A 135 -39.14 17.69 26.52
N SER A 136 -39.29 18.17 27.76
CA SER A 136 -40.55 18.27 28.49
C SER A 136 -41.30 16.98 28.93
N ASP A 137 -41.30 16.79 30.26
CA ASP A 137 -42.44 16.42 31.11
C ASP A 137 -43.59 15.62 30.50
N ASP A 138 -43.82 14.39 31.00
CA ASP A 138 -45.17 13.97 31.36
C ASP A 138 -45.20 12.79 32.34
N ASP A 139 -45.79 13.07 33.50
CA ASP A 139 -46.21 12.16 34.55
C ASP A 139 -47.08 11.00 34.02
N ARG A 140 -46.79 9.76 34.44
CA ARG A 140 -47.86 8.77 34.67
C ARG A 140 -47.47 7.70 35.71
N PRO A 141 -48.25 7.54 36.79
CA PRO A 141 -48.05 6.51 37.79
C PRO A 141 -48.88 5.25 37.51
N GLY A 142 -48.35 4.08 37.89
CA GLY A 142 -49.14 2.97 38.45
C GLY A 142 -49.48 1.79 37.53
N GLY A 143 -49.19 0.58 38.06
CA GLY A 143 -49.54 -0.75 37.54
C GLY A 143 -48.26 -1.55 37.31
N GLY A 144 -47.77 -2.41 38.23
CA GLY A 144 -48.54 -3.41 38.97
C GLY A 144 -48.89 -4.54 37.99
N ASP A 145 -48.01 -5.54 37.88
CA ASP A 145 -48.33 -6.95 38.15
C ASP A 145 -47.12 -7.83 37.80
N ASP A 146 -46.91 -8.81 38.68
CA ASP A 146 -45.90 -9.86 38.68
C ASP A 146 -46.12 -10.83 37.49
N ASP A 147 -45.08 -11.53 37.03
CA ASP A 147 -45.14 -12.96 36.64
C ASP A 147 -43.80 -13.42 36.01
N ASP A 148 -43.09 -14.22 36.79
CA ASP A 148 -42.64 -15.58 36.47
C ASP A 148 -41.80 -15.85 35.19
N GLY A 149 -40.55 -16.22 35.44
CA GLY A 149 -40.02 -17.49 34.93
C GLY A 149 -39.09 -17.41 33.71
N GLY A 150 -37.84 -17.80 33.91
CA GLY A 150 -36.90 -18.07 32.83
C GLY A 150 -35.46 -18.10 33.32
N ASP A 151 -35.10 -19.18 34.01
CA ASP A 151 -33.72 -19.62 34.14
C ASP A 151 -33.18 -20.07 32.76
N ASP A 152 -31.86 -20.19 32.67
CA ASP A 152 -31.07 -20.96 31.69
C ASP A 152 -30.75 -20.27 30.35
N ASP A 153 -29.50 -19.80 30.19
CA ASP A 153 -28.58 -20.41 29.21
C ASP A 153 -27.17 -19.82 29.36
N ASP A 154 -26.30 -20.69 29.88
CA ASP A 154 -24.87 -20.54 30.05
C ASP A 154 -24.20 -20.59 28.66
N GLY A 155 -23.78 -19.43 28.16
CA GLY A 155 -22.89 -19.31 26.99
C GLY A 155 -21.44 -19.54 27.39
N ASP A 156 -21.14 -20.79 27.73
CA ASP A 156 -19.80 -21.36 27.85
C ASP A 156 -19.41 -21.99 26.50
N ASP A 157 -18.62 -21.26 25.72
CA ASP A 157 -17.83 -21.81 24.62
C ASP A 157 -16.36 -21.51 24.88
N GLY A 158 -15.84 -22.26 25.86
CA GLY A 158 -14.42 -22.53 26.01
C GLY A 158 -13.78 -22.92 24.68
N ASN A 159 -12.57 -22.40 24.47
CA ASN A 159 -11.66 -22.88 23.45
C ASN A 159 -10.30 -23.09 24.12
N ASP A 160 -10.27 -24.08 25.01
CA ASP A 160 -9.06 -24.77 25.44
C ASP A 160 -8.65 -25.75 24.32
N ASP A 161 -7.35 -25.74 24.04
CA ASP A 161 -6.46 -26.86 23.69
C ASP A 161 -6.87 -27.85 22.59
N ASP A 162 -6.04 -27.93 21.54
CA ASP A 162 -5.51 -29.17 20.91
C ASP A 162 -4.51 -28.70 19.82
N ASP A 163 -3.20 -28.81 20.07
CA ASP A 163 -2.36 -29.95 19.67
C ASP A 163 -2.29 -30.15 18.14
N ASP A 164 -1.14 -29.81 17.55
CA ASP A 164 -0.45 -30.70 16.61
C ASP A 164 0.98 -30.21 16.38
N ASP A 165 1.89 -30.90 17.05
CA ASP A 165 3.27 -31.12 16.63
C ASP A 165 3.27 -31.60 15.17
N ASP A 166 4.01 -30.93 14.28
CA ASP A 166 4.48 -31.58 13.06
C ASP A 166 5.98 -31.30 12.90
N ASP A 167 6.74 -32.26 13.42
CA ASP A 167 8.13 -32.55 13.12
C ASP A 167 8.28 -32.81 11.62
N GLY A 168 9.24 -32.15 10.94
CA GLY A 168 9.60 -32.62 9.60
C GLY A 168 10.54 -31.73 8.79
N ASP A 169 11.83 -31.89 9.03
CA ASP A 169 12.77 -32.53 8.09
C ASP A 169 14.05 -31.71 7.83
N ASP A 170 15.12 -32.23 8.42
CA ASP A 170 16.51 -31.80 8.30
C ASP A 170 17.03 -32.19 6.92
N GLY A 171 16.75 -31.35 5.92
CA GLY A 171 17.27 -31.49 4.56
C GLY A 171 18.72 -31.04 4.42
N ASP A 172 19.65 -31.71 5.12
CA ASP A 172 21.07 -31.69 4.80
C ASP A 172 21.27 -32.38 3.44
N ASN A 173 21.45 -31.61 2.38
CA ASN A 173 21.95 -32.12 1.10
C ASN A 173 23.26 -31.40 0.76
N ASP A 174 24.32 -31.86 1.43
CA ASP A 174 25.69 -31.81 0.94
C ASP A 174 25.74 -32.60 -0.37
N ASP A 175 25.77 -31.90 -1.51
CA ASP A 175 26.23 -32.47 -2.77
C ASP A 175 27.37 -31.62 -3.32
N ASP A 176 28.56 -32.00 -2.87
CA ASP A 176 29.81 -31.89 -3.61
C ASP A 176 29.62 -32.46 -5.02
N ASN A 177 29.99 -31.68 -6.05
CA ASN A 177 30.43 -32.29 -7.30
C ASN A 177 31.44 -31.40 -8.03
N ASP A 178 32.67 -31.94 -8.08
CA ASP A 178 33.85 -31.70 -8.92
C ASP A 178 33.76 -30.65 -10.06
#